data_AF-A0A7S0QYZ6-F1
#
_entry.id   AF-A0A7S0QYZ6-F1
#
_cell.length_a   1.000
_cell.length_b   1.000
_cell.length_c   1.000
_cell.angle_alpha   90.00
_cell.angle_beta   90.00
_cell.angle_gamma   90.00
#
_symmetry.space_group_name_H-M   'P 1'
#
loop_
_entity.id
_entity.type
_entity.pdbx_description
1 polymer ?
#
loop_
_entity_poly.entity_id
_entity_poly.type
_entity_poly.pdbx_seq_one_letter_code
_entity_poly.pdbx_strand_id
1 'polypeptide(L)'
;MSVVKIAVFLQGALWLTAASRLPGWNGEQLREVTLQGLRREQDGSNREMVNEEECQMHVAPKHSEGGTAQLDWVFQFDQSTRYTHMAMIEALSNGTIFVAYQAATKSEGGSEQHFQFSVGSISGTRLHFDAPQRIPVGGQNGAVWGPVLHADEASSNLWLFYSESRGPCKGGVMEWAPGGDIMAVQMDLRTRQR
;
A
#
# COMPACT_ATOMS: atom_id res chain seq x y z
N MET A 1 27.34 -2.77 34.28
CA MET A 1 25.99 -2.69 34.87
C MET A 1 25.45 -1.29 34.65
N SER A 2 24.20 -1.22 34.21
CA SER A 2 23.30 -0.05 34.18
C SER A 2 23.35 0.94 33.00
N VAL A 3 22.39 0.70 32.10
CA VAL A 3 21.38 1.58 31.49
C VAL A 3 21.85 2.85 30.76
N VAL A 4 21.90 2.72 29.44
CA VAL A 4 21.80 3.83 28.48
C VAL A 4 20.31 4.19 28.32
N LYS A 5 19.94 5.44 28.62
CA LYS A 5 18.69 6.04 28.19
C LYS A 5 18.91 6.63 26.79
N ILE A 6 18.38 6.00 25.75
CA ILE A 6 18.20 6.63 24.44
C ILE A 6 16.70 6.79 24.23
N ALA A 7 16.25 8.05 24.29
CA ALA A 7 14.96 8.44 23.78
C ALA A 7 15.08 8.54 22.25
N VAL A 8 14.36 7.69 21.52
CA VAL A 8 14.22 7.80 20.08
C VAL A 8 13.01 8.68 19.81
N PHE A 9 13.27 9.94 19.46
CA PHE A 9 12.33 10.82 18.77
C PHE A 9 12.94 11.11 17.40
N LEU A 10 12.36 10.58 16.32
CA LEU A 10 12.48 11.09 14.94
C LEU A 10 11.58 10.28 14.00
N GLN A 11 10.27 10.56 14.07
CA GLN A 11 9.39 10.50 12.90
C GLN A 11 8.62 11.83 12.89
N GLY A 12 8.84 12.65 11.87
CA GLY A 12 8.14 13.93 11.71
C GLY A 12 8.99 15.15 11.32
N ALA A 13 10.08 14.98 10.58
CA ALA A 13 10.90 16.11 10.13
C ALA A 13 11.18 16.16 8.62
N LEU A 14 10.37 15.47 7.80
CA LEU A 14 10.49 15.55 6.32
C LEU A 14 9.14 15.81 5.63
N TRP A 15 8.28 16.62 6.24
CA TRP A 15 7.10 17.22 5.60
C TRP A 15 6.88 18.70 6.00
N LEU A 16 7.84 19.32 6.70
CA LEU A 16 7.68 20.66 7.27
C LEU A 16 8.45 21.78 6.56
N THR A 17 9.19 21.48 5.49
CA THR A 17 9.90 22.51 4.71
C THR A 17 9.13 23.01 3.48
N ALA A 18 7.99 22.42 3.14
CA ALA A 18 7.17 22.84 1.99
C ALA A 18 5.91 23.64 2.37
N ALA A 19 5.45 23.58 3.63
CA ALA A 19 4.19 24.21 4.05
C ALA A 19 4.34 25.65 4.58
N SER A 20 5.55 26.17 4.79
CA SER A 20 5.76 27.52 5.34
C SER A 20 5.70 28.66 4.30
N ARG A 21 5.27 28.38 3.06
CA ARG A 21 5.17 29.38 1.97
C ARG A 21 3.75 29.71 1.52
N LEU A 22 2.73 29.27 2.25
CA LEU A 22 1.35 29.70 1.99
C LEU A 22 1.00 30.88 2.92
N PRO A 23 0.57 32.03 2.39
CA PRO A 23 0.09 33.14 3.22
C PRO A 23 -1.23 32.74 3.89
N GLY A 24 -1.33 32.88 5.22
CA GLY A 24 -2.60 32.77 5.96
C GLY A 24 -2.72 31.64 6.99
N TRP A 25 -1.64 30.95 7.35
CA TRP A 25 -1.69 29.87 8.34
C TRP A 25 -1.42 30.39 9.77
N ASN A 26 -2.45 30.35 10.63
CA ASN A 26 -2.39 30.69 12.06
C ASN A 26 -2.48 29.40 12.91
N GLY A 27 -1.44 29.14 13.71
CA GLY A 27 -1.18 27.87 14.40
C GLY A 27 -2.05 27.52 15.61
N GLU A 28 -3.36 27.79 15.59
CA GLU A 28 -4.26 27.45 16.70
C GLU A 28 -5.00 26.11 16.55
N GLN A 29 -4.94 25.43 15.40
CA GLN A 29 -5.72 24.20 15.15
C GLN A 29 -5.11 22.89 15.69
N LEU A 30 -3.98 22.93 16.41
CA LEU A 30 -3.27 21.72 16.88
C LEU A 30 -3.58 21.29 18.33
N ARG A 31 -4.57 21.89 19.00
CA ARG A 31 -4.89 21.55 20.41
C ARG A 31 -6.08 20.63 20.63
N GLU A 32 -6.89 20.32 19.62
CA GLU A 32 -8.14 19.58 19.83
C GLU A 32 -8.06 18.05 19.57
N VAL A 33 -7.04 17.58 18.84
CA VAL A 33 -6.93 16.15 18.48
C VAL A 33 -6.25 15.31 19.57
N THR A 34 -5.50 15.93 20.49
CA THR A 34 -4.65 15.19 21.46
C THR A 34 -5.41 14.75 22.73
N LEU A 35 -6.60 15.29 23.02
CA LEU A 35 -7.32 15.01 24.28
C LEU A 35 -8.43 13.96 24.18
N GLN A 36 -8.87 13.57 22.97
CA GLN A 36 -9.86 12.49 22.80
C GLN A 36 -9.24 11.09 22.74
N GLY A 37 -7.94 10.98 22.43
CA GLY A 37 -7.24 9.68 22.34
C GLY A 37 -6.85 9.05 23.70
N LEU A 38 -6.82 9.84 24.79
CA LEU A 38 -6.29 9.39 26.08
C LEU A 38 -7.37 8.97 27.10
N ARG A 39 -8.65 8.89 26.71
CA ARG A 39 -9.77 8.47 27.61
C ARG A 39 -10.35 7.09 27.31
N ARG A 40 -9.79 6.32 26.38
CA ARG A 40 -10.34 5.01 25.96
C ARG A 40 -9.56 3.78 26.45
N GLU A 41 -8.66 3.93 27.43
CA GLU A 41 -7.87 2.81 27.99
C GLU A 41 -8.31 2.36 29.40
N GLN A 42 -9.50 2.75 29.86
CA GLN A 42 -10.09 2.17 31.08
C GLN A 42 -11.57 1.88 30.85
N ASP A 43 -11.86 0.74 30.25
CA ASP A 43 -12.95 -0.08 30.75
C ASP A 43 -12.78 -1.54 30.30
N GLY A 44 -12.75 -2.42 31.29
CA GLY A 44 -12.70 -3.86 31.10
C GLY A 44 -14.10 -4.45 30.91
N SER A 45 -14.11 -5.71 30.47
CA SER A 45 -15.24 -6.64 30.38
C SER A 45 -16.31 -6.35 29.31
N ASN A 46 -16.10 -6.93 28.13
CA ASN A 46 -16.93 -8.02 27.60
C ASN A 46 -16.38 -8.45 26.25
N ARG A 47 -15.89 -9.70 26.18
CA ARG A 47 -15.65 -10.37 24.90
C ARG A 47 -17.01 -10.76 24.33
N GLU A 48 -17.61 -9.83 23.60
CA GLU A 48 -18.66 -10.16 22.64
C GLU A 48 -17.95 -10.82 21.44
N MET A 49 -18.32 -12.06 21.14
CA MET A 49 -17.91 -12.72 19.91
C MET A 49 -18.49 -11.93 18.74
N VAL A 50 -17.64 -11.21 18.01
CA VAL A 50 -18.03 -10.56 16.78
C VAL A 50 -18.35 -11.67 15.78
N ASN A 51 -19.63 -11.83 15.45
CA ASN A 51 -20.09 -12.71 14.38
C ASN A 51 -19.39 -12.28 13.07
N GLU A 52 -18.63 -13.18 12.46
CA GLU A 52 -17.86 -12.97 11.23
C GLU A 52 -18.71 -12.86 9.95
N GLU A 53 -20.03 -12.63 10.03
CA GLU A 53 -20.93 -12.73 8.86
C GLU A 53 -21.20 -11.43 8.08
N GLU A 54 -20.64 -10.27 8.46
CA GLU A 54 -20.84 -9.04 7.66
C GLU A 54 -19.54 -8.25 7.46
N CYS A 55 -18.60 -8.81 6.71
CA CYS A 55 -17.74 -7.98 5.86
C CYS A 55 -18.47 -7.71 4.54
N GLN A 56 -19.68 -7.11 4.61
CA GLN A 56 -20.32 -6.57 3.42
C GLN A 56 -19.43 -5.42 2.94
N MET A 57 -18.80 -5.59 1.77
CA MET A 57 -18.11 -4.50 1.10
C MET A 57 -19.10 -3.36 0.92
N HIS A 58 -18.91 -2.30 1.70
CA HIS A 58 -19.71 -1.09 1.58
C HIS A 58 -19.68 -0.65 0.11
N VAL A 59 -20.87 -0.57 -0.48
CA VAL A 59 -21.11 0.11 -1.75
C VAL A 59 -20.38 1.44 -1.72
N ALA A 60 -19.63 1.74 -2.77
CA ALA A 60 -18.82 2.94 -2.92
C ALA A 60 -19.52 4.18 -2.32
N PRO A 61 -18.81 5.04 -1.56
CA PRO A 61 -19.43 6.18 -0.90
C PRO A 61 -20.16 7.05 -1.92
N LYS A 62 -21.41 7.41 -1.61
CA LYS A 62 -22.13 8.48 -2.33
C LYS A 62 -21.36 9.78 -2.06
N HIS A 63 -20.49 10.16 -2.99
CA HIS A 63 -19.81 11.45 -2.95
C HIS A 63 -20.87 12.57 -3.01
N SER A 64 -20.89 13.40 -1.97
CA SER A 64 -21.67 14.62 -1.89
C SER A 64 -21.22 15.62 -2.96
N GLU A 65 -22.19 16.39 -3.47
CA GLU A 65 -22.07 17.36 -4.55
C GLU A 65 -20.80 18.23 -4.46
N GLY A 66 -19.86 18.00 -5.38
CA GLY A 66 -18.57 18.69 -5.44
C GLY A 66 -17.67 18.09 -6.52
N GLY A 67 -18.07 18.21 -7.78
CA GLY A 67 -17.37 17.65 -8.95
C GLY A 67 -17.50 16.12 -9.06
N THR A 68 -18.03 15.62 -10.16
CA THR A 68 -18.02 14.18 -10.44
C THR A 68 -16.59 13.75 -10.79
N ALA A 69 -15.86 13.19 -9.81
CA ALA A 69 -14.62 12.49 -10.09
C ALA A 69 -14.91 11.28 -10.99
N GLN A 70 -14.21 11.20 -12.12
CA GLN A 70 -14.32 10.07 -13.02
C GLN A 70 -13.40 8.95 -12.53
N LEU A 71 -13.96 7.77 -12.24
CA LEU A 71 -13.17 6.61 -11.82
C LEU A 71 -12.66 5.82 -13.03
N ASP A 72 -11.43 5.34 -12.92
CA ASP A 72 -10.80 4.36 -13.79
C ASP A 72 -10.22 3.24 -12.94
N TRP A 73 -10.14 2.03 -13.50
CA TRP A 73 -9.75 0.83 -12.79
C TRP A 73 -8.47 0.25 -13.36
N VAL A 74 -7.49 0.04 -12.48
CA VAL A 74 -6.34 -0.85 -12.78
C VAL A 74 -6.77 -2.30 -12.65
N PHE A 75 -7.54 -2.58 -11.60
CA PHE A 75 -8.15 -3.87 -11.29
C PHE A 75 -9.48 -3.63 -10.59
N GLN A 76 -10.45 -4.51 -10.84
CA GLN A 76 -11.70 -4.57 -10.10
C GLN A 76 -11.78 -5.92 -9.39
N PHE A 77 -12.25 -5.89 -8.15
CA PHE A 77 -12.45 -7.09 -7.34
C PHE A 77 -13.09 -8.23 -8.14
N ASP A 78 -12.50 -9.42 -8.01
CA ASP A 78 -13.07 -10.67 -8.50
C ASP A 78 -12.90 -11.80 -7.46
N GLN A 79 -13.60 -12.91 -7.67
CA GLN A 79 -13.59 -14.04 -6.73
C GLN A 79 -12.25 -14.81 -6.70
N SER A 80 -11.40 -14.63 -7.71
CA SER A 80 -10.08 -15.27 -7.79
C SER A 80 -8.98 -14.47 -7.06
N THR A 81 -9.16 -13.15 -6.96
CA THR A 81 -8.27 -12.21 -6.26
C THR A 81 -9.11 -11.37 -5.28
N ARG A 82 -9.34 -11.92 -4.10
CA ARG A 82 -10.23 -11.32 -3.09
C ARG A 82 -9.56 -10.24 -2.25
N TYR A 83 -8.24 -10.19 -2.24
CA TYR A 83 -7.47 -9.17 -1.54
C TYR A 83 -6.57 -8.45 -2.53
N THR A 84 -6.66 -7.12 -2.57
CA THR A 84 -5.71 -6.25 -3.27
C THR A 84 -5.39 -5.02 -2.42
N HIS A 85 -4.12 -4.66 -2.30
CA HIS A 85 -3.68 -3.56 -1.44
C HIS A 85 -2.32 -2.98 -1.87
N MET A 86 -1.91 -1.86 -1.27
CA MET A 86 -0.63 -1.18 -1.53
C MET A 86 -0.34 -0.95 -3.02
N ALA A 87 -1.25 -0.27 -3.71
CA ALA A 87 -1.07 0.10 -5.10
C ALA A 87 0.01 1.18 -5.27
N MET A 88 0.93 0.92 -6.19
CA MET A 88 2.16 1.68 -6.39
C MET A 88 2.35 1.90 -7.89
N ILE A 89 2.70 3.12 -8.27
CA ILE A 89 2.70 3.57 -9.67
C ILE A 89 4.06 4.13 -10.05
N GLU A 90 4.51 3.86 -11.27
CA GLU A 90 5.67 4.48 -11.90
C GLU A 90 5.31 4.86 -13.33
N ALA A 91 5.62 6.09 -13.74
CA ALA A 91 5.37 6.58 -15.09
C ALA A 91 6.70 6.85 -15.79
N LEU A 92 6.80 6.42 -17.05
CA LEU A 92 7.95 6.69 -17.90
C LEU A 92 7.77 8.01 -18.69
N SER A 93 8.89 8.55 -19.17
CA SER A 93 8.90 9.73 -20.04
C SER A 93 8.06 9.58 -21.32
N ASN A 94 7.91 8.34 -21.82
CA ASN A 94 7.12 8.04 -23.02
C ASN A 94 5.60 7.91 -22.76
N GLY A 95 5.14 8.12 -21.52
CA GLY A 95 3.73 8.02 -21.13
C GLY A 95 3.26 6.61 -20.77
N THR A 96 4.14 5.60 -20.80
CA THR A 96 3.86 4.28 -20.23
C THR A 96 3.72 4.40 -18.72
N ILE A 97 2.71 3.74 -18.16
CA ILE A 97 2.43 3.68 -16.73
C ILE A 97 2.52 2.24 -16.28
N PHE A 98 3.23 2.01 -15.20
CA PHE A 98 3.30 0.75 -14.50
C PHE A 98 2.60 0.86 -13.17
N VAL A 99 1.76 -0.12 -12.84
CA VAL A 99 1.15 -0.23 -11.52
C VAL A 99 1.45 -1.60 -10.95
N ALA A 100 1.99 -1.64 -9.74
CA ALA A 100 2.17 -2.86 -8.96
C ALA A 100 1.33 -2.80 -7.69
N TYR A 101 0.79 -3.93 -7.25
CA TYR A 101 0.02 -4.02 -6.01
C TYR A 101 0.11 -5.43 -5.43
N GLN A 102 -0.11 -5.52 -4.12
CA GLN A 102 -0.26 -6.81 -3.45
C GLN A 102 -1.59 -7.43 -3.83
N ALA A 103 -1.58 -8.74 -4.04
CA ALA A 103 -2.74 -9.53 -4.36
C ALA A 103 -2.71 -10.85 -3.60
N ALA A 104 -3.87 -11.32 -3.14
CA ALA A 104 -4.03 -12.66 -2.57
C ALA A 104 -5.44 -13.19 -2.87
N THR A 105 -5.57 -14.53 -2.93
CA THR A 105 -6.86 -15.17 -3.19
C THR A 105 -7.78 -15.09 -1.98
N LYS A 106 -7.25 -15.07 -0.75
CA LYS A 106 -8.07 -15.11 0.47
C LYS A 106 -7.85 -13.91 1.36
N SER A 107 -6.62 -13.64 1.77
CA SER A 107 -6.36 -12.68 2.85
C SER A 107 -4.96 -12.08 2.80
N GLU A 108 -4.83 -10.93 3.45
CA GLU A 108 -3.55 -10.30 3.75
C GLU A 108 -2.61 -11.25 4.48
N GLY A 109 -1.35 -11.30 4.05
CA GLY A 109 -0.31 -12.09 4.68
C GLY A 109 -0.49 -13.60 4.55
N GLY A 110 -1.36 -14.07 3.65
CA GLY A 110 -1.47 -15.49 3.28
C GLY A 110 -0.28 -15.97 2.44
N SER A 111 -0.01 -17.28 2.47
CA SER A 111 1.02 -17.93 1.63
C SER A 111 0.81 -17.74 0.13
N GLU A 112 -0.42 -17.44 -0.31
CA GLU A 112 -0.72 -17.14 -1.71
C GLU A 112 -0.47 -15.67 -2.11
N GLN A 113 -0.10 -14.81 -1.14
CA GLN A 113 0.15 -13.39 -1.41
C GLN A 113 1.29 -13.22 -2.40
N HIS A 114 1.04 -12.43 -3.43
CA HIS A 114 1.97 -12.14 -4.51
C HIS A 114 1.81 -10.69 -4.94
N PHE A 115 2.69 -10.23 -5.85
CA PHE A 115 2.46 -8.98 -6.55
C PHE A 115 1.79 -9.22 -7.90
N GLN A 116 0.82 -8.38 -8.21
CA GLN A 116 0.33 -8.21 -9.56
C GLN A 116 0.86 -6.90 -10.15
N PHE A 117 0.89 -6.86 -11.47
CA PHE A 117 1.41 -5.76 -12.25
C PHE A 117 0.56 -5.50 -13.48
N SER A 118 0.26 -4.24 -13.77
CA SER A 118 -0.41 -3.81 -14.99
C SER A 118 0.40 -2.74 -15.69
N VAL A 119 0.45 -2.83 -17.02
CA VAL A 119 1.00 -1.80 -17.90
C VAL A 119 -0.15 -1.01 -18.48
N GLY A 120 -0.01 0.29 -18.57
CA GLY A 120 -1.04 1.15 -19.10
C GLY A 120 -0.52 2.44 -19.69
N SER A 121 -1.45 3.28 -20.08
CA SER A 121 -1.20 4.62 -20.60
C SER A 121 -2.42 5.50 -20.36
N ILE A 122 -2.23 6.81 -20.46
CA ILE A 122 -3.33 7.77 -20.51
C ILE A 122 -3.71 8.00 -21.97
N SER A 123 -4.99 7.89 -22.29
CA SER A 123 -5.56 8.27 -23.59
C SER A 123 -6.69 9.28 -23.38
N GLY A 124 -6.49 10.51 -23.83
CA GLY A 124 -7.39 11.62 -23.51
C GLY A 124 -7.46 11.86 -22.00
N THR A 125 -8.64 11.68 -21.40
CA THR A 125 -8.88 11.82 -19.96
C THR A 125 -9.00 10.48 -19.22
N ARG A 126 -8.67 9.36 -19.89
CA ARG A 126 -8.91 8.00 -19.38
C ARG A 126 -7.62 7.23 -19.21
N LEU A 127 -7.56 6.45 -18.13
CA LEU A 127 -6.53 5.46 -17.93
C LEU A 127 -6.92 4.15 -18.61
N HIS A 128 -5.97 3.54 -19.30
CA HIS A 128 -6.13 2.24 -19.93
C HIS A 128 -5.02 1.31 -19.46
N PHE A 129 -5.40 0.17 -18.88
CA PHE A 129 -4.47 -0.84 -18.39
C PHE A 129 -4.71 -2.18 -19.08
N ASP A 130 -3.61 -2.90 -19.30
CA ASP A 130 -3.63 -4.30 -19.68
C ASP A 130 -4.08 -5.18 -18.51
N ALA A 131 -4.45 -6.42 -18.83
CA ALA A 131 -4.81 -7.41 -17.82
C ALA A 131 -3.64 -7.60 -16.82
N PRO A 132 -3.91 -7.63 -15.51
CA PRO A 132 -2.86 -7.80 -14.51
C PRO A 132 -2.08 -9.10 -14.70
N GLN A 133 -0.78 -9.03 -14.50
CA GLN A 133 0.15 -10.15 -14.56
C GLN A 133 0.78 -10.39 -13.20
N ARG A 134 0.90 -11.65 -12.78
CA ARG A 134 1.65 -12.01 -11.58
C ARG A 134 3.14 -11.75 -11.79
N ILE A 135 3.76 -11.04 -10.87
CA ILE A 135 5.22 -10.89 -10.83
C ILE A 135 5.80 -12.15 -10.17
N PRO A 136 6.75 -12.86 -10.80
CA PRO A 136 7.31 -14.09 -10.27
C PRO A 136 8.37 -13.81 -9.19
N VAL A 137 7.99 -13.11 -8.12
CA VAL A 137 8.83 -12.85 -6.95
C VAL A 137 8.17 -13.29 -5.65
N GLY A 138 9.01 -13.64 -4.68
CA GLY A 138 8.59 -14.13 -3.37
C GLY A 138 7.90 -15.49 -3.41
N GLY A 139 7.21 -15.82 -2.30
CA GLY A 139 6.50 -17.08 -2.14
C GLY A 139 7.40 -18.27 -1.81
N GLN A 140 8.70 -18.06 -1.65
CA GLN A 140 9.62 -19.12 -1.19
C GLN A 140 9.80 -19.10 0.32
N ASN A 141 9.82 -17.92 0.95
CA ASN A 141 10.12 -17.79 2.38
C ASN A 141 9.00 -17.14 3.20
N GLY A 142 8.01 -16.53 2.54
CA GLY A 142 6.85 -15.93 3.17
C GLY A 142 6.07 -15.01 2.24
N ALA A 143 5.12 -14.27 2.80
CA ALA A 143 4.35 -13.25 2.09
C ALA A 143 5.22 -12.06 1.68
N VAL A 144 4.85 -11.40 0.57
CA VAL A 144 5.55 -10.22 0.04
C VAL A 144 4.79 -8.92 0.30
N TRP A 145 5.52 -7.85 0.59
CA TRP A 145 4.96 -6.60 1.11
C TRP A 145 5.53 -5.35 0.47
N GLY A 146 4.69 -4.32 0.38
CA GLY A 146 5.10 -2.96 0.03
C GLY A 146 5.90 -2.90 -1.26
N PRO A 147 5.29 -3.21 -2.42
CA PRO A 147 5.99 -3.07 -3.68
C PRO A 147 6.37 -1.59 -3.86
N VAL A 148 7.55 -1.30 -4.39
CA VAL A 148 7.93 0.06 -4.78
C VAL A 148 8.60 -0.04 -6.14
N LEU A 149 8.04 0.65 -7.11
CA LEU A 149 8.57 0.71 -8.46
C LEU A 149 9.56 1.87 -8.58
N HIS A 150 10.60 1.68 -9.37
CA HIS A 150 11.53 2.75 -9.76
C HIS A 150 12.03 2.47 -11.18
N ALA A 151 11.76 3.39 -12.10
CA ALA A 151 12.30 3.33 -13.44
C ALA A 151 13.67 4.03 -13.50
N ASP A 152 14.67 3.31 -14.00
CA ASP A 152 15.91 3.87 -14.50
C ASP A 152 15.88 3.78 -16.04
N GLU A 153 15.35 4.82 -16.66
CA GLU A 153 15.20 4.90 -18.12
C GLU A 153 16.56 4.91 -18.84
N ALA A 154 17.62 5.44 -18.21
CA ALA A 154 18.96 5.50 -18.80
C ALA A 154 19.56 4.10 -18.99
N SER A 155 19.29 3.19 -18.05
CA SER A 155 19.74 1.80 -18.13
C SER A 155 18.65 0.81 -18.60
N SER A 156 17.47 1.33 -18.99
CA SER A 156 16.31 0.55 -19.42
C SER A 156 15.81 -0.47 -18.37
N ASN A 157 15.86 -0.10 -17.09
CA ASN A 157 15.51 -0.98 -15.98
C ASN A 157 14.30 -0.49 -15.20
N LEU A 158 13.44 -1.43 -14.83
CA LEU A 158 12.41 -1.23 -13.82
C LEU A 158 12.77 -2.04 -12.59
N TRP A 159 13.05 -1.36 -11.50
CA TRP A 159 13.29 -1.99 -10.21
C TRP A 159 11.98 -2.13 -9.45
N LEU A 160 11.80 -3.28 -8.82
CA LEU A 160 10.78 -3.53 -7.81
C LEU A 160 11.47 -3.82 -6.49
N PHE A 161 11.33 -2.90 -5.54
CA PHE A 161 11.74 -3.09 -4.15
C PHE A 161 10.56 -3.59 -3.34
N TYR A 162 10.80 -4.48 -2.38
CA TYR A 162 9.75 -5.03 -1.54
C TYR A 162 10.31 -5.65 -0.25
N SER A 163 9.44 -5.99 0.70
CA SER A 163 9.80 -6.82 1.85
C SER A 163 9.28 -8.25 1.69
N GLU A 164 10.03 -9.26 2.11
CA GLU A 164 9.56 -10.65 2.22
C GLU A 164 9.65 -11.13 3.67
N SER A 165 8.53 -11.66 4.20
CA SER A 165 8.45 -12.13 5.58
C SER A 165 9.48 -13.23 5.88
N ARG A 166 9.91 -13.29 7.15
CA ARG A 166 10.76 -14.35 7.70
C ARG A 166 10.06 -15.07 8.84
N GLY A 167 9.71 -16.33 8.62
CA GLY A 167 9.00 -17.18 9.59
C GLY A 167 7.52 -16.81 9.77
N PRO A 168 6.67 -17.78 10.13
CA PRO A 168 5.24 -17.54 10.30
C PRO A 168 4.94 -16.71 11.55
N CYS A 169 3.80 -16.01 11.53
CA CYS A 169 3.23 -15.37 12.71
C CYS A 169 2.91 -16.39 13.79
N LYS A 170 3.31 -16.12 15.03
CA LYS A 170 2.89 -16.94 16.19
C LYS A 170 1.58 -16.39 16.75
N GLY A 171 0.48 -17.11 16.49
CA GLY A 171 -0.81 -16.89 17.18
C GLY A 171 -1.70 -15.76 16.64
N GLY A 172 -1.53 -15.37 15.37
CA GLY A 172 -2.38 -14.38 14.70
C GLY A 172 -3.26 -14.99 13.60
N VAL A 173 -4.20 -14.18 13.08
CA VAL A 173 -5.07 -14.55 11.93
C VAL A 173 -4.29 -14.54 10.61
N MET A 174 -3.23 -13.73 10.52
CA MET A 174 -2.32 -13.73 9.37
C MET A 174 -1.27 -14.84 9.49
N GLU A 175 -0.98 -15.51 8.39
CA GLU A 175 0.07 -16.53 8.32
C GLU A 175 1.46 -15.90 8.44
N TRP A 176 1.67 -14.74 7.80
CA TRP A 176 2.94 -14.01 7.77
C TRP A 176 2.75 -12.54 8.18
N ALA A 177 3.70 -12.02 8.98
CA ALA A 177 3.70 -10.61 9.38
C ALA A 177 4.33 -9.75 8.29
N PRO A 178 3.87 -8.50 8.09
CA PRO A 178 4.56 -7.57 7.20
C PRO A 178 6.00 -7.33 7.65
N GLY A 179 6.90 -7.17 6.67
CA GLY A 179 8.33 -6.91 6.90
C GLY A 179 9.21 -8.12 6.59
N GLY A 180 10.38 -8.19 7.23
CA GLY A 180 11.41 -9.21 6.99
C GLY A 180 12.58 -8.69 6.15
N ASP A 181 12.96 -9.45 5.13
CA ASP A 181 14.07 -9.09 4.25
C ASP A 181 13.65 -8.01 3.26
N ILE A 182 14.53 -7.04 3.01
CA ILE A 182 14.32 -6.04 1.94
C ILE A 182 14.99 -6.54 0.67
N MET A 183 14.19 -6.74 -0.37
CA MET A 183 14.57 -7.35 -1.63
C MET A 183 14.40 -6.35 -2.77
N ALA A 184 15.17 -6.54 -3.83
CA ALA A 184 15.02 -5.82 -5.09
C ALA A 184 15.11 -6.82 -6.25
N VAL A 185 14.19 -6.70 -7.20
CA VAL A 185 14.27 -7.41 -8.48
C VAL A 185 14.32 -6.41 -9.62
N GLN A 186 15.08 -6.76 -10.65
CA GLN A 186 15.22 -5.96 -11.87
C GLN A 186 14.36 -6.58 -12.98
N MET A 187 13.66 -5.73 -13.72
CA MET A 187 12.89 -6.08 -14.91
C MET A 187 13.34 -5.22 -16.10
N ASP A 188 13.39 -5.80 -17.30
CA ASP A 188 13.78 -5.07 -18.52
C ASP A 188 12.59 -4.27 -19.06
N LEU A 189 12.73 -2.94 -19.07
CA LEU A 189 11.70 -2.02 -19.58
C LEU A 189 11.34 -2.28 -21.05
N ARG A 190 12.31 -2.70 -21.87
CA ARG A 190 12.11 -2.90 -23.31
C ARG A 190 11.14 -4.05 -23.61
N THR A 191 11.02 -4.99 -22.69
CA THR A 191 10.08 -6.12 -22.81
C THR A 191 8.68 -5.79 -22.30
N ARG A 192 8.48 -4.58 -21.73
CA ARG A 192 7.28 -4.21 -20.97
C ARG A 192 6.65 -2.87 -21.40
N GLN A 193 7.27 -2.14 -22.33
CA GLN A 193 6.76 -0.88 -22.87
C GLN A 193 5.78 -1.13 -24.04
N ARG A 194 4.91 -0.13 -24.29
CA ARG A 194 4.09 -0.02 -25.50
C ARG A 194 4.77 0.85 -26.55
#